data_AF-A0A0D2ZZJ6-F1
#
_entry.id   AF-A0A0D2ZZJ6-F1
#
_cell.length_a   1.000
_cell.length_b   1.000
_cell.length_c   1.000
_cell.angle_alpha   90.00
_cell.angle_beta   90.00
_cell.angle_gamma   90.00
#
_symmetry.space_group_name_H-M   'P 1'
#
loop_
_entity.id
_entity.type
_entity.pdbx_description
1 polymer ?
#
loop_
_entity_poly.entity_id
_entity_poly.type
_entity_poly.pdbx_seq_one_letter_code
_entity_poly.pdbx_strand_id
1 'polypeptide(L)'
;MLLYRYTGKPRVGTMRELLRKTLYVQENFGRVTAPFLTVHGTADGVTCPSSSKLLYEKASSDDKTLKLYDGMYHSLIQGEPDENVAIVLKDMREWIDERVERYGSK
;
A
#
# COMPACT_ATOMS: atom_id res chain seq x y z
N MET A 1 23.35 5.73 -17.43
CA MET A 1 21.90 6.05 -17.52
C MET A 1 21.60 7.14 -16.49
N LEU A 2 21.50 8.40 -16.91
CA LEU A 2 21.25 9.53 -16.00
C LEU A 2 19.75 9.60 -15.70
N LEU A 3 19.35 9.20 -14.49
CA LEU A 3 17.99 9.39 -13.99
C LEU A 3 17.79 10.89 -13.69
N TYR A 4 16.98 11.57 -14.52
CA TYR A 4 16.55 12.94 -14.27
C TYR A 4 15.59 12.95 -13.06
N ARG A 5 16.14 13.12 -11.85
CA ARG A 5 15.36 13.31 -10.62
C ARG A 5 15.17 14.80 -10.38
N TYR A 6 13.92 15.25 -10.25
CA TYR A 6 13.61 16.61 -9.83
C TYR A 6 14.10 16.82 -8.39
N THR A 7 15.04 17.76 -8.19
CA THR A 7 15.64 18.07 -6.88
C THR A 7 15.11 19.36 -6.26
N GLY A 8 14.24 20.09 -6.97
CA GLY A 8 13.64 21.32 -6.46
C GLY A 8 12.55 21.08 -5.42
N LYS A 9 12.13 22.16 -4.74
CA LYS A 9 10.94 22.09 -3.87
C LYS A 9 9.70 21.78 -4.72
N PRO A 10 8.74 20.97 -4.23
CA PRO A 10 7.47 20.77 -4.91
C PRO A 10 6.77 22.12 -5.13
N ARG A 11 6.17 22.31 -6.31
CA ARG A 11 5.38 23.52 -6.59
C ARG A 11 4.14 23.52 -5.71
N VAL A 12 3.75 24.69 -5.18
CA VAL A 12 2.59 24.82 -4.29
C VAL A 12 1.32 24.28 -4.93
N GLY A 13 1.10 24.55 -6.22
CA GLY A 13 -0.04 24.01 -6.97
C GLY A 13 -0.07 22.47 -6.97
N THR A 14 1.08 21.82 -7.15
CA THR A 14 1.19 20.35 -7.11
C THR A 14 0.88 19.82 -5.71
N MET A 15 1.45 20.43 -4.65
CA MET A 15 1.18 20.01 -3.28
C MET A 15 -0.28 20.17 -2.89
N ARG A 16 -0.94 21.24 -3.36
CA ARG A 16 -2.37 21.46 -3.16
C ARG A 16 -3.20 20.35 -3.79
N GLU A 17 -2.90 19.96 -5.02
CA GLU A 17 -3.64 18.88 -5.68
C GLU A 17 -3.35 17.51 -5.07
N LEU A 18 -2.11 17.24 -4.64
CA LEU A 18 -1.77 16.03 -3.88
C LEU A 18 -2.59 15.95 -2.59
N LEU A 19 -2.63 17.02 -1.79
CA LEU A 19 -3.43 17.08 -0.57
C LEU A 19 -4.93 16.84 -0.87
N ARG A 20 -5.48 17.52 -1.88
CA ARG A 20 -6.88 17.35 -2.30
C ARG A 20 -7.20 15.90 -2.67
N LYS A 21 -6.31 15.23 -3.41
CA LYS A 21 -6.52 13.84 -3.81
C LYS A 21 -6.36 12.86 -2.64
N THR A 22 -5.41 13.09 -1.74
CA THR A 22 -5.26 12.29 -0.52
C THR A 22 -6.51 12.38 0.35
N LEU A 23 -7.05 13.60 0.57
CA LEU A 23 -8.28 13.81 1.33
C LEU A 23 -9.48 13.12 0.67
N TYR A 24 -9.66 13.33 -0.64
CA TYR A 24 -10.71 12.66 -1.39
C TYR A 24 -10.66 11.13 -1.23
N VAL A 25 -9.47 10.53 -1.35
CA VAL A 25 -9.30 9.08 -1.20
C VAL A 25 -9.64 8.64 0.24
N GLN A 26 -9.16 9.35 1.26
CA GLN A 26 -9.44 9.04 2.67
C GLN A 26 -10.93 9.16 3.03
N GLU A 27 -11.63 10.16 2.50
CA GLU A 27 -13.08 10.35 2.67
C GLU A 27 -13.89 9.24 1.99
N ASN A 28 -13.34 8.62 0.95
CA ASN A 28 -14.00 7.59 0.16
C ASN A 28 -13.56 6.16 0.50
N PHE A 29 -12.75 5.93 1.54
CA PHE A 29 -12.32 4.58 1.93
C PHE A 29 -13.49 3.62 2.16
N GLY A 30 -14.59 4.09 2.76
CA GLY A 30 -15.80 3.29 2.96
C GLY A 30 -16.47 2.79 1.68
N ARG A 31 -16.09 3.31 0.51
CA ARG A 31 -16.60 2.84 -0.78
C ARG A 31 -15.82 1.65 -1.35
N VAL A 32 -14.69 1.30 -0.74
CA VAL A 32 -13.88 0.14 -1.14
C VAL A 32 -14.53 -1.12 -0.59
N THR A 33 -15.18 -1.88 -1.48
CA THR A 33 -15.88 -3.14 -1.16
C THR A 33 -15.19 -4.38 -1.73
N ALA A 34 -14.27 -4.20 -2.69
CA ALA A 34 -13.52 -5.32 -3.28
C ALA A 34 -12.61 -5.98 -2.24
N PRO A 35 -12.36 -7.30 -2.32
CA PRO A 35 -11.31 -7.95 -1.52
C PRO A 35 -9.94 -7.30 -1.75
N PHE A 36 -9.16 -7.07 -0.68
CA PHE A 36 -7.82 -6.48 -0.83
C PHE A 36 -6.80 -6.87 0.25
N LEU A 37 -5.54 -6.88 -0.14
CA LEU A 37 -4.38 -6.96 0.74
C LEU A 37 -3.68 -5.60 0.77
N THR A 38 -3.49 -5.06 1.98
CA THR A 38 -2.63 -3.91 2.22
C THR A 38 -1.35 -4.38 2.89
N VAL A 39 -0.21 -4.05 2.28
CA VAL A 39 1.14 -4.31 2.80
C VAL A 39 1.86 -2.98 3.01
N HIS A 40 2.58 -2.82 4.12
CA HIS A 40 3.24 -1.55 4.44
C HIS A 40 4.45 -1.74 5.36
N GLY A 41 5.57 -1.08 5.10
CA GLY A 41 6.76 -1.09 5.95
C GLY A 41 6.72 -0.01 7.04
N THR A 42 7.01 -0.35 8.30
CA THR A 42 6.85 0.61 9.42
C THR A 42 7.85 1.78 9.40
N ALA A 43 8.94 1.65 8.64
CA ALA A 43 9.95 2.69 8.44
C ALA A 43 9.76 3.47 7.13
N ASP A 44 8.60 3.37 6.47
CA ASP A 44 8.28 4.14 5.26
C ASP A 44 8.30 5.66 5.54
N GLY A 45 9.25 6.35 4.91
CA GLY A 45 9.40 7.82 4.97
C GLY A 45 8.66 8.58 3.87
N VAL A 46 7.95 7.89 2.97
CA VAL A 46 7.21 8.45 1.83
C VAL A 46 5.70 8.43 2.12
N THR A 47 5.18 7.32 2.64
CA THR A 47 3.77 7.18 3.02
C THR A 47 3.63 6.66 4.45
N CYS A 48 2.63 7.15 5.19
CA CYS A 48 2.50 6.81 6.61
C CYS A 48 1.74 5.48 6.82
N PRO A 49 2.25 4.57 7.69
CA PRO A 49 1.55 3.32 8.03
C PRO A 49 0.15 3.54 8.62
N SER A 50 -0.08 4.68 9.27
CA SER A 50 -1.38 5.08 9.79
C SER A 50 -2.45 5.20 8.71
N SER A 51 -2.09 5.58 7.48
CA SER A 51 -3.04 5.65 6.37
C SER A 51 -3.48 4.27 5.90
N SER A 52 -2.56 3.29 5.90
CA SER A 52 -2.88 1.88 5.62
C SER A 52 -3.79 1.27 6.68
N LYS A 53 -3.56 1.59 7.97
CA LYS A 53 -4.47 1.22 9.06
C LYS A 53 -5.85 1.84 8.87
N LEU A 54 -5.91 3.13 8.53
CA LEU A 54 -7.16 3.84 8.32
C LEU A 54 -7.97 3.27 7.15
N LEU A 55 -7.31 2.88 6.05
CA LEU A 55 -7.97 2.18 4.93
C LEU A 55 -8.58 0.85 5.40
N TYR A 56 -7.81 0.04 6.13
CA TYR A 56 -8.27 -1.25 6.67
C TYR A 56 -9.48 -1.06 7.59
N GLU A 57 -9.44 -0.08 8.47
CA GLU A 57 -10.54 0.22 9.40
C GLU A 57 -11.80 0.70 8.68
N LYS A 58 -11.66 1.64 7.74
CA LYS A 58 -12.81 2.32 7.13
C LYS A 58 -13.42 1.61 5.92
N ALA A 59 -12.67 0.77 5.21
CA ALA A 59 -13.19 0.09 4.02
C ALA A 59 -14.39 -0.80 4.34
N SER A 60 -15.40 -0.83 3.47
CA SER A 60 -16.58 -1.70 3.61
C SER A 60 -16.37 -3.09 2.99
N SER A 61 -15.15 -3.45 2.63
CA SER A 61 -14.80 -4.79 2.17
C SER A 61 -14.87 -5.80 3.31
N ASP A 62 -15.54 -6.92 3.07
CA ASP A 62 -15.63 -8.05 4.00
C ASP A 62 -14.36 -8.92 4.00
N ASP A 63 -13.58 -8.87 2.92
CA ASP A 63 -12.38 -9.67 2.73
C ASP A 63 -11.14 -8.77 2.57
N LYS A 64 -10.70 -8.20 3.68
CA LYS A 64 -9.57 -7.27 3.74
C LYS A 64 -8.51 -7.78 4.70
N THR A 65 -7.24 -7.58 4.34
CA THR A 65 -6.08 -7.98 5.17
C THR A 65 -5.08 -6.84 5.22
N LEU A 66 -4.48 -6.61 6.39
CA LEU A 66 -3.39 -5.65 6.58
C LEU A 66 -2.18 -6.37 7.16
N LYS A 67 -1.03 -6.26 6.50
CA LYS A 67 0.28 -6.71 7.01
C LYS A 67 1.22 -5.51 7.13
N LEU A 68 1.79 -5.34 8.32
CA LEU A 68 2.80 -4.32 8.61
C LEU A 68 4.14 -5.02 8.83
N TYR A 69 5.15 -4.61 8.07
CA TYR A 69 6.49 -5.18 8.14
C TYR A 69 7.40 -4.27 8.93
N ASP A 70 7.84 -4.74 10.10
CA ASP A 70 8.63 -3.91 10.99
C ASP A 70 10.01 -3.58 10.41
N GLY A 71 10.41 -2.32 10.49
CA GLY A 71 11.71 -1.84 10.00
C GLY A 71 11.83 -1.71 8.47
N MET A 72 10.88 -2.23 7.69
CA MET A 72 10.91 -2.12 6.24
C MET A 72 10.46 -0.72 5.76
N TYR A 73 10.99 -0.28 4.62
CA TYR A 73 10.76 1.01 4.00
C TYR A 73 9.61 0.97 2.97
N HIS A 74 9.54 2.00 2.13
CA HIS A 74 8.48 2.21 1.15
C HIS A 74 8.43 1.13 0.05
N SER A 75 9.59 0.73 -0.48
CA SER A 75 9.66 -0.11 -1.69
C SER A 75 9.87 -1.57 -1.33
N LEU A 76 8.82 -2.19 -0.77
CA LEU A 76 8.88 -3.53 -0.16
C LEU A 76 9.41 -4.66 -1.06
N ILE A 77 9.31 -4.53 -2.39
CA ILE A 77 9.72 -5.55 -3.36
C ILE A 77 10.98 -5.17 -4.17
N GLN A 78 11.48 -3.95 -4.06
CA GLN A 78 12.57 -3.42 -4.90
C GLN A 78 13.64 -2.63 -4.12
N GLY A 79 13.39 -2.29 -2.86
CA GLY A 79 14.28 -1.48 -2.02
C GLY A 79 14.65 -2.14 -0.69
N GLU A 80 14.19 -3.37 -0.46
CA GLU A 80 14.47 -4.17 0.74
C GLU A 80 15.52 -5.25 0.45
N PRO A 81 16.21 -5.79 1.47
CA PRO A 81 17.04 -6.98 1.34
C PRO A 81 16.26 -8.17 0.75
N ASP A 82 16.94 -9.07 0.04
CA ASP A 82 16.32 -10.21 -0.64
C ASP A 82 15.46 -11.09 0.30
N GLU A 83 15.87 -11.23 1.56
CA GLU A 83 15.10 -11.97 2.58
C GLU A 83 13.75 -11.31 2.88
N ASN A 84 13.73 -9.99 3.05
CA ASN A 84 12.52 -9.21 3.27
C ASN A 84 11.61 -9.25 2.04
N VAL A 85 12.19 -9.08 0.84
CA VAL A 85 11.46 -9.18 -0.43
C VAL A 85 10.80 -10.55 -0.58
N ALA A 86 11.52 -11.63 -0.24
CA ALA A 86 10.99 -12.99 -0.30
C ALA A 86 9.80 -13.19 0.63
N ILE A 87 9.84 -12.62 1.85
CA ILE A 87 8.72 -12.66 2.80
C ILE A 87 7.48 -11.94 2.21
N VAL A 88 7.65 -10.72 1.71
CA VAL A 88 6.55 -9.92 1.13
C VAL A 88 5.93 -10.63 -0.08
N LEU A 89 6.76 -11.16 -0.99
CA LEU A 89 6.28 -11.87 -2.18
C LEU A 89 5.57 -13.18 -1.83
N LYS A 90 6.06 -13.90 -0.81
CA LYS A 90 5.38 -15.08 -0.29
C LYS A 90 4.00 -14.72 0.25
N ASP A 91 3.92 -13.69 1.10
CA ASP A 91 2.65 -13.24 1.68
C ASP A 91 1.63 -12.79 0.62
N MET A 92 2.09 -12.09 -0.42
CA MET A 92 1.25 -11.68 -1.54
C MET A 92 0.72 -12.90 -2.32
N ARG A 93 1.60 -13.87 -2.59
CA ARG A 93 1.23 -15.11 -3.28
C ARG A 93 0.19 -15.89 -2.49
N GLU A 94 0.45 -16.17 -1.22
CA GLU A 94 -0.47 -16.92 -0.37
C GLU A 94 -1.85 -16.28 -0.31
N TRP A 95 -1.91 -14.94 -0.17
CA TRP A 95 -3.18 -14.20 -0.16
C TRP A 95 -3.96 -14.34 -1.49
N ILE A 96 -3.25 -14.34 -2.62
CA ILE A 96 -3.84 -14.53 -3.95
C ILE A 96 -4.33 -15.97 -4.11
N ASP A 97 -3.49 -16.95 -3.80
CA ASP A 97 -3.79 -18.39 -3.95
C ASP A 97 -5.04 -18.75 -3.13
N GLU A 98 -5.14 -18.30 -1.88
CA GLU A 98 -6.33 -18.47 -1.03
C GLU A 98 -7.62 -17.95 -1.69
N ARG A 99 -7.53 -16.88 -2.48
CA ARG A 99 -8.68 -16.24 -3.13
C ARG A 99 -9.01 -16.85 -4.47
N VAL A 100 -8.02 -17.36 -5.18
CA VAL A 100 -8.25 -18.22 -6.33
C VAL A 100 -8.99 -19.47 -5.88
N GLU A 101 -8.62 -20.08 -4.76
CA GLU A 101 -9.35 -21.23 -4.20
C GLU A 101 -10.76 -20.86 -3.70
N ARG A 102 -10.91 -19.70 -3.04
CA ARG A 102 -12.19 -19.25 -2.47
C ARG A 102 -13.21 -18.78 -3.51
N TYR A 103 -12.76 -18.02 -4.51
CA TYR A 103 -13.62 -17.33 -5.48
C TYR A 103 -13.51 -17.87 -6.90
N GLY A 104 -12.44 -18.62 -7.21
CA GLY A 104 -12.31 -19.29 -8.50
C GLY A 104 -13.44 -20.30 -8.67
N SER A 105 -14.14 -20.21 -9.81
CA SER A 105 -15.11 -21.25 -10.17
C SER A 105 -14.34 -22.56 -10.38
N LYS A 106 -14.83 -23.65 -9.78
CA LYS A 106 -14.33 -25.00 -10.07
C LYS A 106 -14.63 -25.39 -11.51
#